data_AF-A0A2V9N031-F1
#
_entry.id   AF-A0A2V9N031-F1
#
_cell.length_a   1.000
_cell.length_b   1.000
_cell.length_c   1.000
_cell.angle_alpha   90.00
_cell.angle_beta   90.00
_cell.angle_gamma   90.00
#
_symmetry.space_group_name_H-M   'P 1'
#
loop_
_entity.id
_entity.type
_entity.pdbx_description
1 polymer ?
#
loop_
_entity_poly.entity_id
_entity_poly.type
_entity_poly.pdbx_seq_one_letter_code
_entity_poly.pdbx_strand_id
1 'polypeptide(L)' 'MARRPDRRSDNDDILSKNDLKQMGEGLSRLSVDAVLQAYHSAYARCRMVNDRVPTARSIQELVQVWKQLWKWR' A
#
# COMPACT_ATOMS: atom_id res chain seq x y z
N MET A 1 -18.30 -16.69 18.53
CA MET A 1 -18.06 -15.23 18.61
C MET A 1 -16.95 -14.89 17.63
N ALA A 2 -17.20 -14.00 16.66
CA ALA A 2 -16.14 -13.52 15.78
C ALA A 2 -15.18 -12.62 16.60
N ARG A 3 -13.92 -13.02 16.74
CA ARG A 3 -12.88 -12.15 17.31
C ARG A 3 -12.78 -10.91 16.41
N ARG A 4 -13.14 -9.75 16.93
CA ARG A 4 -12.79 -8.48 16.28
C ARG A 4 -11.27 -8.34 16.43
N PRO A 5 -10.49 -8.23 15.34
CA PRO A 5 -9.06 -8.02 15.44
C PRO A 5 -8.81 -6.76 16.28
N ASP A 6 -7.85 -6.86 17.21
CA ASP A 6 -7.56 -5.81 18.17
C ASP A 6 -7.08 -4.56 17.43
N ARG A 7 -7.88 -3.49 17.52
CA ARG A 7 -7.73 -2.23 16.77
C ARG A 7 -6.40 -1.52 17.07
N ARG A 8 -5.68 -1.94 18.12
CA ARG A 8 -4.38 -1.37 18.51
C ARG A 8 -3.26 -1.82 17.60
N SER A 9 -3.26 -3.07 17.13
CA SER A 9 -2.19 -3.58 16.25
C SER A 9 -2.25 -2.96 14.84
N ASP A 10 -3.40 -2.40 14.46
CA ASP A 10 -3.63 -1.79 13.13
C ASP A 10 -3.03 -0.39 13.01
N ASN A 11 -2.85 0.34 14.12
CA ASN A 11 -2.32 1.72 14.12
C ASN A 11 -0.81 1.78 13.90
N ASP A 12 -0.05 0.78 14.34
CA ASP A 12 1.40 0.74 14.14
C ASP A 12 1.79 0.52 12.65
N ASP A 13 0.85 0.04 11.84
CA ASP A 13 1.03 -0.14 10.40
C ASP A 13 0.53 1.06 9.57
N ILE A 14 -0.05 2.11 10.18
CA ILE A 14 -0.50 3.28 9.44
C ILE A 14 0.71 4.18 9.16
N LEU A 15 1.02 4.41 7.89
CA LEU A 15 2.09 5.32 7.48
C LEU A 15 1.72 6.76 7.82
N SER A 16 2.67 7.48 8.40
CA SER A 16 2.51 8.92 8.65
C SER A 16 2.50 9.69 7.34
N LYS A 17 2.01 10.93 7.37
CA LYS A 17 2.03 11.84 6.22
C LYS A 17 3.44 12.00 5.64
N ASN A 18 4.46 12.00 6.50
CA ASN A 18 5.85 12.11 6.07
C ASN A 18 6.33 10.86 5.33
N ASP A 19 5.94 9.67 5.81
CA ASP A 19 6.28 8.40 5.15
C ASP A 19 5.59 8.27 3.79
N LEU A 20 4.33 8.70 3.70
CA LEU A 20 3.60 8.75 2.42
C LEU A 20 4.27 9.71 1.42
N LYS A 21 4.77 10.85 1.90
CA LYS A 21 5.49 11.81 1.04
C LYS A 21 6.79 11.19 0.52
N GLN A 22 7.61 10.62 1.40
CA GLN A 22 8.84 9.94 1.01
C GLN A 22 8.60 8.79 0.05
N MET A 23 7.53 8.00 0.26
CA MET A 23 7.17 6.92 -0.65
C MET A 23 6.79 7.46 -2.04
N GLY A 24 5.99 8.51 -2.11
CA GLY A 24 5.64 9.17 -3.38
C GLY A 24 6.86 9.73 -4.11
N GLU A 25 7.79 10.34 -3.38
CA GLU A 25 9.07 10.83 -3.94
C GLU A 25 9.99 9.68 -4.40
N GLY A 26 9.96 8.54 -3.73
CA GLY A 26 10.67 7.34 -4.17
C GLY A 26 10.08 6.79 -5.47
N LEU A 27 8.76 6.65 -5.53
CA LEU A 27 8.03 6.14 -6.69
C LEU A 27 8.16 7.04 -7.91
N SER A 28 8.27 8.36 -7.74
CA SER A 28 8.44 9.30 -8.86
C SER A 28 9.81 9.22 -9.54
N ARG A 29 10.82 8.68 -8.84
CA ARG A 29 12.17 8.46 -9.38
C ARG A 29 12.31 7.13 -10.10
N LEU A 30 11.34 6.23 -9.95
CA LEU A 30 11.34 4.92 -10.60
C LEU A 30 10.89 5.04 -12.06
N SER A 31 11.27 4.04 -12.87
CA SER A 31 10.74 3.87 -14.22
C SER A 31 9.28 3.39 -14.19
N VAL A 32 8.57 3.58 -15.31
CA VAL A 32 7.18 3.12 -15.45
C VAL A 32 7.01 1.64 -15.14
N ASP A 33 7.92 0.80 -15.66
CA ASP A 33 7.91 -0.63 -15.42
C ASP A 33 8.11 -0.98 -13.93
N ALA A 34 9.05 -0.30 -13.26
CA ALA A 34 9.30 -0.52 -11.84
C ALA A 34 8.10 -0.14 -10.96
N VAL A 35 7.36 0.93 -11.29
CA VAL A 35 6.12 1.30 -10.60
C VAL A 35 5.02 0.28 -10.88
N LEU A 36 4.97 -0.29 -12.09
CA LEU A 36 4.00 -1.33 -12.46
C LEU A 36 4.26 -2.64 -11.70
N GLN A 37 5.53 -3.03 -11.54
CA GLN A 37 5.95 -4.15 -10.68
C GLN A 37 5.60 -3.90 -9.20
N ALA A 38 5.82 -2.67 -8.71
CA ALA A 38 5.43 -2.28 -7.36
C ALA A 38 3.90 -2.38 -7.17
N TYR A 39 3.13 -2.03 -8.20
CA TYR A 39 1.67 -2.14 -8.18
C TYR A 39 1.22 -3.59 -8.06
N HIS A 40 1.77 -4.49 -8.89
CA HIS A 40 1.45 -5.92 -8.81
C HIS A 40 1.82 -6.52 -7.46
N SER A 41 2.96 -6.12 -6.91
CA SER A 41 3.42 -6.56 -5.59
C SER A 41 2.49 -6.09 -4.47
N ALA A 42 2.14 -4.80 -4.45
CA ALA A 42 1.20 -4.24 -3.47
C ALA A 42 -0.20 -4.86 -3.62
N TYR A 43 -0.66 -5.06 -4.85
CA TYR A 43 -1.94 -5.71 -5.14
C TYR A 43 -1.96 -7.16 -4.67
N ALA A 44 -0.86 -7.90 -4.83
CA ALA A 44 -0.75 -9.26 -4.33
C ALA A 44 -0.85 -9.33 -2.80
N ARG A 45 -0.28 -8.35 -2.07
CA ARG A 45 -0.44 -8.22 -0.61
C ARG A 45 -1.85 -7.85 -0.20
N CYS A 46 -2.56 -7.09 -1.04
CA CYS A 46 -3.94 -6.67 -0.81
C CYS A 46 -4.99 -7.71 -1.20
N ARG A 47 -4.62 -8.78 -1.92
CA ARG A 47 -5.54 -9.88 -2.21
C ARG A 47 -5.90 -10.59 -0.90
N MET A 48 -7.18 -10.59 -0.57
CA MET A 48 -7.74 -11.30 0.57
C MET A 48 -7.68 -12.81 0.33
N VAL A 49 -6.51 -13.40 0.53
CA VAL A 49 -6.29 -14.85 0.48
C VAL A 49 -6.36 -15.37 1.91
N ASN A 50 -7.16 -16.43 2.14
CA ASN A 50 -7.38 -17.05 3.46
C ASN A 50 -8.01 -16.10 4.51
N ASP A 51 -9.00 -15.29 4.11
CA ASP A 51 -9.73 -14.35 4.99
C ASP A 51 -8.86 -13.33 5.73
N ARG A 52 -7.61 -13.14 5.29
CA ARG A 52 -6.73 -12.12 5.85
C ARG A 52 -7.04 -10.77 5.22
N VAL A 53 -7.51 -9.85 6.06
CA VAL A 53 -7.67 -8.45 5.70
C VAL A 53 -6.28 -7.83 5.55
N PRO A 54 -6.00 -7.11 4.45
CA PRO A 54 -4.71 -6.45 4.28
C PRO A 54 -4.51 -5.33 5.29
N THR A 55 -3.26 -5.11 5.69
CA THR A 55 -2.91 -4.05 6.63
C THR A 55 -3.14 -2.67 6.03
N ALA A 56 -3.39 -1.68 6.87
CA ALA A 56 -3.52 -0.28 6.45
C ALA A 56 -2.33 0.18 5.60
N ARG A 57 -1.10 -0.24 5.97
CA ARG A 57 0.12 0.00 5.20
C ARG A 57 0.03 -0.48 3.76
N SER A 58 -0.40 -1.71 3.57
CA SER A 58 -0.43 -2.36 2.24
C SER A 58 -1.43 -1.66 1.33
N ILE A 59 -2.58 -1.26 1.89
CA ILE A 59 -3.58 -0.46 1.18
C ILE A 59 -3.02 0.91 0.82
N GLN A 60 -2.34 1.58 1.75
CA GLN A 60 -1.73 2.89 1.51
C GLN A 60 -0.66 2.82 0.42
N GLU A 61 0.23 1.84 0.47
CA GLU A 61 1.25 1.59 -0.56
C GLU A 61 0.59 1.38 -1.94
N LEU A 62 -0.42 0.51 -2.03
CA LEU A 62 -1.16 0.27 -3.26
C LEU A 62 -1.76 1.57 -3.84
N VAL A 63 -2.38 2.40 -2.98
CA VAL A 63 -2.97 3.68 -3.40
C VAL A 63 -1.90 4.68 -3.85
N GLN A 64 -0.74 4.74 -3.20
CA GLN A 64 0.35 5.63 -3.62
C GLN A 64 0.92 5.23 -4.99
N VAL A 65 1.16 3.94 -5.20
CA VAL A 65 1.63 3.43 -6.49
C VAL A 65 0.60 3.69 -7.58
N TRP A 66 -0.68 3.42 -7.30
CA TRP A 66 -1.77 3.70 -8.24
C TRP A 66 -1.84 5.18 -8.62
N LYS A 67 -1.75 6.10 -7.64
CA LYS A 67 -1.69 7.54 -7.92
C LYS A 67 -0.51 7.92 -8.83
N GLN A 68 0.65 7.30 -8.62
CA GLN A 68 1.82 7.57 -9.45
C GLN A 68 1.62 7.06 -10.88
N LEU A 69 1.06 5.87 -11.08
CA LEU A 69 0.72 5.35 -12.41
C LEU A 69 -0.28 6.25 -13.14
N TRP A 70 -1.28 6.77 -12.44
CA TRP A 70 -2.27 7.68 -13.02
C TRP A 70 -1.72 9.04 -13.41
N LYS A 71 -0.61 9.50 -12.84
CA LYS A 71 0.07 10.73 -13.30
C LYS A 71 0.76 10.56 -14.65
N TRP A 72 1.05 9.33 -15.06
CA TRP A 72 1.74 9.01 -16.31
C TRP A 72 0.78 8.58 -17.43
N ARG A 73 -0.52 8.58 -17.16
CA ARG A 73 -1.58 8.27 -18.13
C ARG A 73 -2.27 9.56 -18.56
#